data_AF-A0A537NN27-F1
#
_entry.id   AF-A0A537NN27-F1
#
_cell.length_a   1.000
_cell.length_b   1.000
_cell.length_c   1.000
_cell.angle_alpha   90.00
_cell.angle_beta   90.00
_cell.angle_gamma   90.00
#
_symmetry.space_group_name_H-M   'P 1'
#
loop_
_entity.id
_entity.type
_entity.pdbx_description
1 polymer ?
#
loop_
_entity_poly.entity_id
_entity_poly.type
_entity_poly.pdbx_seq_one_letter_code
_entity_poly.pdbx_strand_id
1 'polypeptide(L)' 'MAQFLVAIGLVFVIEGLLFAAFPTAAKRLAATAIETPENSLRVAGIVSAVLGLVLIWLVR' A
#
# COMPACT_ATOMS: atom_id res chain seq x y z
N MET A 1 3.83 -9.53 19.34
CA MET A 1 3.74 -10.50 18.23
C MET A 1 2.38 -10.51 17.54
N ALA A 2 1.26 -10.70 18.25
CA ALA A 2 -0.07 -10.76 17.62
C ALA A 2 -0.44 -9.51 16.78
N GLN A 3 -0.16 -8.29 17.28
CA GLN A 3 -0.50 -7.05 16.57
C GLN A 3 0.22 -6.89 15.22
N PHE A 4 1.45 -7.39 15.11
CA PHE A 4 2.20 -7.36 13.85
C PHE A 4 1.58 -8.31 12.81
N LEU A 5 1.20 -9.52 13.24
CA LEU A 5 0.50 -10.48 12.38
C LEU A 5 -0.86 -9.95 11.93
N VAL A 6 -1.59 -9.24 12.81
CA VAL A 6 -2.85 -8.58 12.46
C VAL A 6 -2.63 -7.48 11.41
N ALA A 7 -1.59 -6.65 11.56
CA ALA A 7 -1.27 -5.62 10.58
C ALA A 7 -0.95 -6.23 9.21
N ILE A 8 -0.15 -7.30 9.16
CA ILE A 8 0.13 -8.03 7.92
C ILE A 8 -1.15 -8.62 7.32
N GLY A 9 -1.99 -9.25 8.15
CA GLY A 9 -3.26 -9.80 7.71
C GLY A 9 -4.18 -8.74 7.09
N LEU A 10 -4.21 -7.54 7.68
CA LEU A 10 -5.00 -6.43 7.16
C LEU A 10 -4.50 -5.95 5.78
N VAL A 11 -3.18 -5.90 5.57
CA VAL A 11 -2.60 -5.58 4.25
C VAL A 11 -3.07 -6.59 3.20
N PHE A 12 -3.04 -7.89 3.51
CA PHE A 12 -3.52 -8.92 2.59
C PHE A 12 -5.03 -8.81 2.30
N VAL A 13 -5.84 -8.50 3.30
CA VAL A 13 -7.29 -8.29 3.11
C VAL A 13 -7.54 -7.10 2.18
N ILE A 14 -6.85 -5.98 2.39
CA ILE A 14 -7.02 -4.77 1.56
C ILE A 14 -6.56 -5.03 0.12
N GLU A 15 -5.37 -5.61 -0.05
CA GLU A 15 -4.83 -5.98 -1.37
C GLU A 15 -5.78 -6.97 -2.09
N GLY A 16 -6.18 -8.05 -1.42
CA GLY A 16 -7.08 -9.05 -1.98
C GLY A 16 -8.44 -8.47 -2.39
N LEU A 17 -9.00 -7.57 -1.57
CA LEU A 17 -10.25 -6.88 -1.88
C LEU A 17 -10.09 -5.96 -3.09
N LEU A 18 -8.97 -5.24 -3.21
CA LEU A 18 -8.69 -4.39 -4.37
C LEU A 18 -8.67 -5.22 -5.66
N PHE A 19 -7.99 -6.37 -5.65
CA PHE A 19 -7.96 -7.27 -6.81
C PHE A 19 -9.32 -7.90 -7.12
N ALA A 20 -10.08 -8.29 -6.10
CA ALA A 20 -11.38 -8.95 -6.27
C ALA A 20 -12.50 -7.98 -6.70
N ALA A 21 -12.58 -6.81 -6.06
CA ALA A 21 -13.64 -5.84 -6.31
C ALA A 21 -13.33 -4.90 -7.48
N PHE A 22 -12.05 -4.55 -7.68
CA PHE A 22 -11.63 -3.56 -8.68
C PHE A 22 -10.44 -4.04 -9.55
N PRO A 23 -10.56 -5.18 -10.25
CA PRO A 23 -9.46 -5.78 -11.00
C PRO A 23 -8.89 -4.85 -12.09
N THR A 24 -9.73 -4.04 -12.73
CA THR A 24 -9.29 -3.07 -13.75
C THR A 24 -8.44 -1.95 -13.15
N ALA A 25 -8.80 -1.46 -11.95
CA ALA A 25 -8.04 -0.43 -11.26
C ALA A 25 -6.67 -0.99 -10.83
N ALA A 26 -6.64 -2.20 -10.27
CA ALA A 26 -5.41 -2.88 -9.90
C ALA A 26 -4.45 -3.06 -11.08
N LYS A 27 -4.96 -3.49 -12.25
CA LYS A 27 -4.16 -3.62 -13.48
C LYS A 27 -3.61 -2.29 -13.96
N ARG A 28 -4.41 -1.21 -13.90
CA ARG A 28 -3.96 0.14 -14.28
C ARG A 28 -2.86 0.65 -13.35
N LEU A 29 -3.01 0.48 -12.04
CA LEU A 29 -1.99 0.87 -11.07
C LEU A 29 -0.66 0.15 -11.33
N ALA A 30 -0.70 -1.15 -11.63
CA ALA A 30 0.48 -1.91 -12.00
C ALA A 30 1.14 -1.39 -13.29
N ALA A 31 0.35 -1.09 -14.32
CA ALA A 31 0.87 -0.54 -15.57
C ALA A 31 1.53 0.84 -15.36
N THR A 32 0.88 1.73 -14.62
CA THR A 32 1.44 3.05 -14.28
C THR A 32 2.71 2.93 -13.46
N ALA A 33 2.79 1.97 -12.53
CA ALA A 33 4.00 1.75 -11.74
C ALA A 33 5.20 1.33 -12.59
N ILE A 34 4.98 0.56 -13.67
CA ILE A 34 6.04 0.13 -14.60
C ILE A 34 6.58 1.32 -15.42
N GLU A 35 5.70 2.24 -15.83
CA GLU A 35 6.08 3.42 -16.61
C GLU A 35 6.68 4.55 -15.76
N THR A 36 6.49 4.50 -14.44
CA THR A 36 6.97 5.54 -13.52
C THR A 36 8.47 5.39 -13.27
N PRO A 37 9.27 6.47 -13.37
CA PRO A 37 10.70 6.43 -13.05
C PRO A 37 10.95 5.91 -11.63
N GLU A 38 11.97 5.06 -11.46
CA GLU A 38 12.29 4.44 -10.16
C GLU A 38 12.42 5.45 -9.02
N ASN A 39 13.03 6.61 -9.28
CA ASN A 39 13.23 7.63 -8.26
C ASN A 39 11.89 8.19 -7.75
N SER A 40 10.95 8.45 -8.65
CA SER A 40 9.61 8.91 -8.27
C SER A 40 8.86 7.84 -7.49
N LEU A 41 8.98 6.57 -7.89
CA LEU A 41 8.34 5.45 -7.20
C LEU A 41 8.90 5.26 -5.79
N ARG A 42 10.24 5.39 -5.62
CA ARG A 42 10.90 5.35 -4.30
C ARG A 42 10.45 6.49 -3.40
N VAL A 43 10.42 7.72 -3.92
CA VAL A 43 9.97 8.89 -3.15
C VAL A 43 8.51 8.73 -2.73
N ALA A 44 7.63 8.32 -3.64
CA ALA A 44 6.22 8.07 -3.32
C ALA A 44 6.05 6.99 -2.25
N GLY A 45 6.81 5.89 -2.35
CA GLY A 45 6.80 4.80 -1.35
C GLY A 45 7.32 5.23 0.03
N ILE A 46 8.38 6.03 0.08
CA ILE A 46 8.91 6.55 1.36
C ILE A 46 7.90 7.52 1.99
N VAL A 47 7.33 8.43 1.19
CA VAL A 47 6.32 9.39 1.68
C VAL A 47 5.09 8.65 2.20
N SER A 48 4.59 7.64 1.49
CA SER A 48 3.43 6.86 1.95
C SER A 48 3.72 6.07 3.22
N ALA A 49 4.92 5.48 3.35
CA ALA A 49 5.34 4.78 4.56
C ALA A 49 5.43 5.72 5.77
N VAL A 50 6.02 6.91 5.60
CA VAL A 50 6.13 7.93 6.67
C VAL A 50 4.74 8.42 7.09
N LEU A 51 3.86 8.72 6.12
CA LEU A 51 2.48 9.12 6.41
C LEU A 51 1.72 8.02 7.16
N GLY A 52 1.87 6.76 6.75
CA GLY A 52 1.29 5.61 7.45
C GLY A 52 1.78 5.50 8.90
N LEU A 53 3.07 5.70 9.14
CA LEU A 53 3.64 5.70 10.48
C LEU A 53 3.09 6.85 11.34
N VAL A 54 3.00 8.06 10.79
CA VAL A 54 2.44 9.23 11.49
C VAL A 54 0.96 8.98 11.85
N LEU A 55 0.17 8.43 10.93
CA LEU A 55 -1.23 8.08 11.18
C LEU A 55 -1.36 7.05 12.30
N ILE A 56 -0.54 5.99 12.29
CA ILE A 56 -0.51 5.00 13.37
C ILE A 56 -0.17 5.66 14.70
N TRP A 57 0.79 6.58 14.73
CA TRP A 57 1.19 7.30 15.95
C TRP A 57 0.14 8.29 16.46
N LEU A 58 -0.70 8.86 15.59
CA LEU A 58 -1.78 9.77 15.99
C LEU A 58 -3.01 9.04 16.53
N VAL A 59 -3.33 7.87 15.96
CA VAL A 59 -4.51 7.08 16.35
C VAL A 59 -4.22 6.22 17.59
N ARG A 60 -2.95 5.90 17.85
CA ARG A 60 -2.50 5.07 18.96
C ARG A 60 -1.97 5.90 20.12
#